data_AF-A0A9D6WIL5-F1
#
_entry.id   AF-A0A9D6WIL5-F1
#
_cell.length_a   1.000
_cell.length_b   1.000
_cell.length_c   1.000
_cell.angle_alpha   90.00
_cell.angle_beta   90.00
_cell.angle_gamma   90.00
#
_symmetry.space_group_name_H-M   'P 1'
#
loop_
_entity.id
_entity.type
_entity.pdbx_description
1 polymer ?
#
loop_
_entity_poly.entity_id
_entity_poly.type
_entity_poly.pdbx_seq_one_letter_code
_entity_poly.pdbx_strand_id
1 'polypeptide(L)'
;MRIEFDEGESGFWEARALYAITRRATTEARSTADLEFIDFLIDTALAHMDRPEFADLRATARPLEHEGWLVNMRQVWRRLSGPSRLEAELSSQRSAALDRAERAEHSAFEALAETARVGRERDEARAQIEKLKKEVAGLEAELNGIGYRQPGD
;
A
#
# COMPACT_ATOMS: atom_id res chain seq x y z
N MET A 1 5.15 -7.16 27.22
CA MET A 1 4.60 -5.95 26.59
C MET A 1 4.72 -4.81 27.59
N ARG A 2 5.12 -3.61 27.18
CA ARG A 2 5.23 -2.43 28.06
C ARG A 2 4.25 -1.37 27.55
N ILE A 3 3.39 -0.87 28.42
CA ILE A 3 2.48 0.23 28.12
C ILE A 3 3.05 1.47 28.78
N GLU A 4 3.18 2.53 28.00
CA GLU A 4 3.65 3.82 28.46
C GLU A 4 2.53 4.83 28.21
N PHE A 5 2.27 5.68 29.21
CA PHE A 5 1.32 6.77 29.12
C PHE A 5 2.11 8.08 29.03
N ASP A 6 1.52 9.08 28.40
CA ASP A 6 2.07 10.44 28.39
C ASP A 6 2.27 10.97 29.82
N GLU A 7 3.12 11.96 30.00
CA GLU A 7 3.28 12.64 31.28
C GLU A 7 2.17 13.69 31.51
N GLY A 8 1.86 13.97 32.78
CA GLY A 8 0.89 15.00 33.15
C GLY A 8 -0.57 14.58 32.94
N GLU A 9 -1.45 15.58 32.83
CA GLU A 9 -2.90 15.38 32.80
C GLU A 9 -3.37 14.48 31.64
N SER A 10 -2.71 14.56 30.47
CA SER A 10 -3.04 13.72 29.31
C SER A 10 -2.90 12.23 29.65
N GLY A 11 -1.77 11.84 30.25
CA GLY A 11 -1.52 10.46 30.65
C GLY A 11 -2.49 9.93 31.69
N PHE A 12 -2.91 10.79 32.63
CA PHE A 12 -3.94 10.44 33.61
C PHE A 12 -5.27 10.07 32.93
N TRP A 13 -5.74 10.89 31.99
CA TRP A 13 -6.98 10.63 31.28
C TRP A 13 -6.87 9.40 30.36
N GLU A 14 -5.70 9.16 29.76
CA GLU A 14 -5.42 7.94 28.98
C GLU A 14 -5.43 6.67 29.84
N ALA A 15 -4.79 6.69 31.01
CA ALA A 15 -4.81 5.57 31.94
C ALA A 15 -6.23 5.31 32.48
N ARG A 16 -6.98 6.36 32.80
CA ARG A 16 -8.40 6.25 33.19
C ARG A 16 -9.25 5.67 32.06
N ALA A 17 -8.93 6.04 30.82
CA ALA A 17 -9.59 5.48 29.65
C ALA A 17 -9.29 3.97 29.51
N LEU A 18 -8.03 3.58 29.63
CA LEU A 18 -7.66 2.16 29.59
C LEU A 18 -8.37 1.36 30.69
N TYR A 19 -8.34 1.84 31.94
CA TYR A 19 -8.97 1.18 33.07
C TYR A 19 -10.46 0.86 32.83
N ALA A 20 -11.24 1.83 32.35
CA ALA A 20 -12.68 1.59 32.18
C ALA A 20 -13.01 0.66 31.00
N ILE A 21 -12.22 0.69 29.91
CA ILE A 21 -12.36 -0.27 28.80
C ILE A 21 -12.10 -1.68 29.30
N THR A 22 -10.98 -1.86 29.99
CA THR A 22 -10.50 -3.18 30.40
C THR A 22 -11.43 -3.82 31.43
N ARG A 23 -11.94 -3.03 32.39
CA ARG A 23 -12.92 -3.49 33.38
C ARG A 23 -14.23 -3.99 32.74
N ARG A 24 -14.60 -3.46 31.58
CA ARG A 24 -15.78 -3.93 30.83
C ARG A 24 -15.45 -5.16 29.98
N ALA A 25 -14.22 -5.26 29.45
CA ALA A 25 -13.76 -6.44 28.73
C ALA A 25 -13.70 -7.70 29.62
N THR A 26 -13.59 -7.54 30.94
CA THR A 26 -13.61 -8.65 31.90
C THR A 26 -14.87 -9.52 31.79
N THR A 27 -16.02 -8.95 31.39
CA THR A 27 -17.26 -9.74 31.21
C THR A 27 -17.29 -10.56 29.92
N GLU A 28 -16.40 -10.28 28.97
CA GLU A 28 -16.33 -10.92 27.65
C GLU A 28 -15.15 -11.89 27.52
N ALA A 29 -14.29 -11.96 28.53
CA ALA A 29 -13.11 -12.84 28.55
C ALA A 29 -13.53 -14.32 28.44
N ARG A 30 -12.90 -15.05 27.52
CA ARG A 30 -13.26 -16.45 27.21
C ARG A 30 -12.19 -17.43 27.66
N SER A 31 -11.01 -16.94 28.03
CA SER A 31 -9.88 -17.75 28.45
C SER A 31 -9.16 -17.14 29.66
N THR A 32 -8.41 -17.98 30.37
CA THR A 32 -7.54 -17.55 31.48
C THR A 32 -6.47 -16.56 31.02
N ALA A 33 -5.93 -16.75 29.81
CA ALA A 33 -4.94 -15.84 29.24
C ALA A 33 -5.54 -14.45 28.95
N ASP A 34 -6.81 -14.38 28.54
CA ASP A 34 -7.50 -13.10 28.36
C ASP A 34 -7.67 -12.39 29.70
N LEU A 35 -8.02 -13.12 30.77
CA LEU A 35 -8.16 -12.57 32.11
C LEU A 35 -6.83 -12.05 32.65
N GLU A 36 -5.74 -12.81 32.50
CA GLU A 36 -4.40 -12.37 32.92
C GLU A 36 -3.96 -11.10 32.17
N PHE A 37 -4.26 -11.01 30.87
CA PHE A 37 -3.98 -9.82 30.09
C PHE A 37 -4.83 -8.62 30.53
N ILE A 38 -6.12 -8.83 30.81
CA ILE A 38 -7.05 -7.83 31.32
C ILE A 38 -6.59 -7.32 32.69
N ASP A 39 -6.17 -8.21 33.59
CA ASP A 39 -5.65 -7.83 34.90
C ASP A 39 -4.37 -7.01 34.78
N PHE A 40 -3.44 -7.41 33.91
CA PHE A 40 -2.24 -6.63 33.61
C PHE A 40 -2.56 -5.20 33.12
N LEU A 41 -3.55 -5.05 32.25
CA LEU A 41 -3.97 -3.75 31.73
C LEU A 41 -4.63 -2.89 32.81
N ILE A 42 -5.42 -3.49 33.72
CA ILE A 42 -6.03 -2.80 34.86
C ILE A 42 -4.94 -2.31 35.82
N ASP A 43 -4.02 -3.19 36.21
CA ASP A 43 -2.95 -2.87 37.15
C ASP A 43 -2.03 -1.77 36.60
N THR A 44 -1.72 -1.83 35.31
CA THR A 44 -0.89 -0.81 34.66
C THR A 44 -1.56 0.56 34.65
N ALA A 45 -2.88 0.60 34.37
CA ALA A 45 -3.64 1.84 34.42
C ALA A 45 -3.75 2.42 35.84
N LEU A 46 -4.03 1.57 36.83
CA LEU A 46 -4.11 1.97 38.24
C LEU A 46 -2.76 2.50 38.74
N ALA A 47 -1.66 1.79 38.49
CA ALA A 47 -0.33 2.20 38.90
C ALA A 47 0.07 3.58 38.35
N HIS A 48 -0.38 3.93 37.14
CA HIS A 48 -0.17 5.25 36.57
C HIS A 48 -1.10 6.30 37.20
N MET A 49 -2.39 6.01 37.35
CA MET A 49 -3.35 6.95 37.94
C MET A 49 -3.11 7.23 39.42
N ASP A 50 -2.53 6.29 40.17
CA ASP A 50 -2.28 6.39 41.62
C ASP A 50 -1.03 7.20 41.99
N ARG A 51 -0.30 7.71 41.00
CA ARG A 51 0.83 8.62 41.24
C ARG A 51 0.37 9.84 42.08
N PRO A 52 1.24 10.37 42.97
CA PRO A 52 0.86 11.45 43.87
C PRO A 52 0.49 12.76 43.14
N GLU A 53 1.13 13.03 42.00
CA GLU A 53 0.79 14.13 41.08
C GLU A 53 -0.65 14.05 40.54
N PHE A 54 -1.20 12.83 40.53
CA PHE A 54 -2.58 12.41 40.26
C PHE A 54 -3.69 12.93 41.19
N ALA A 55 -3.35 13.36 42.41
CA ALA A 55 -4.32 13.41 43.51
C ALA A 55 -5.53 14.32 43.23
N ASP A 56 -5.28 15.52 42.70
CA ASP A 56 -6.33 16.50 42.41
C ASP A 56 -7.19 16.09 41.21
N LEU A 57 -6.60 15.45 40.20
CA LEU A 57 -7.32 14.92 39.05
C LEU A 57 -8.20 13.72 39.46
N ARG A 58 -7.74 12.88 40.40
CA ARG A 58 -8.57 11.79 40.95
C ARG A 58 -9.78 12.33 41.71
N ALA A 59 -9.61 13.40 42.47
CA ALA A 59 -10.68 14.02 43.25
C ALA A 59 -11.72 14.74 42.38
N THR A 60 -11.30 15.30 41.24
CA THR A 60 -12.18 16.05 40.33
C THR A 60 -12.84 15.17 39.26
N ALA A 61 -12.29 14.00 38.97
CA ALA A 61 -12.78 13.12 37.93
C ALA A 61 -14.14 12.50 38.27
N ARG A 62 -15.15 12.79 37.45
CA ARG A 62 -16.53 12.26 37.59
C ARG A 62 -16.55 10.72 37.57
N PRO A 63 -17.45 10.07 38.34
CA PRO A 63 -17.68 8.64 38.26
C PRO A 63 -17.90 8.19 36.82
N LEU A 64 -17.33 7.03 36.45
CA LEU A 64 -17.31 6.49 35.08
C LEU A 64 -18.68 6.01 34.55
N GLU A 65 -19.79 6.43 35.18
CA GLU A 65 -21.06 5.73 35.01
C GLU A 65 -21.90 6.15 33.81
N HIS A 66 -21.72 7.33 33.19
CA HIS A 66 -22.65 7.78 32.13
C HIS A 66 -21.99 8.43 30.90
N GLU A 67 -22.40 7.90 29.74
CA GLU A 67 -22.58 8.54 28.43
C GLU A 67 -21.35 8.84 27.52
N GLY A 68 -21.45 8.37 26.27
CA GLY A 68 -20.67 8.87 25.12
C GLY A 68 -19.41 8.10 24.70
N TRP A 69 -18.84 7.25 25.56
CA TRP A 69 -17.51 6.66 25.33
C TRP A 69 -17.36 5.81 24.05
N LEU A 70 -18.38 5.04 23.67
CA LEU A 70 -18.26 3.96 22.67
C LEU A 70 -17.60 4.39 21.34
N VAL A 71 -17.71 5.67 20.97
CA VAL A 71 -17.06 6.27 19.79
C VAL A 71 -15.53 6.36 19.93
N ASN A 72 -15.00 6.56 21.14
CA ASN A 72 -13.57 6.60 21.44
C ASN A 72 -12.96 5.20 21.65
N MET A 73 -13.75 4.19 22.01
CA MET A 73 -13.26 2.81 22.19
C MET A 73 -12.59 2.25 20.94
N ARG A 74 -13.19 2.48 19.76
CA ARG A 74 -12.61 2.03 18.48
C ARG A 74 -11.30 2.74 18.17
N GLN A 75 -11.16 4.02 18.54
CA GLN A 75 -9.95 4.80 18.30
C GLN A 75 -8.82 4.39 19.26
N VAL A 76 -9.16 4.13 20.53
CA VAL A 76 -8.22 3.67 21.56
C VAL A 76 -7.76 2.25 21.25
N TRP A 77 -8.67 1.34 20.90
CA TRP A 77 -8.28 0.01 20.40
C TRP A 77 -7.45 0.11 19.11
N ARG A 78 -7.82 0.95 18.15
CA ARG A 78 -6.97 1.18 16.96
C ARG A 78 -5.61 1.79 17.30
N ARG A 79 -5.46 2.54 18.40
CA ARG A 79 -4.16 3.04 18.88
C ARG A 79 -3.35 1.95 19.59
N LEU A 80 -4.00 1.06 20.33
CA LEU A 80 -3.35 0.01 21.13
C LEU A 80 -3.10 -1.29 20.35
N SER A 81 -3.95 -1.62 19.38
CA SER A 81 -3.92 -2.86 18.58
C SER A 81 -3.96 -2.63 17.06
N GLY A 82 -4.06 -1.39 16.60
CA GLY A 82 -3.92 -1.07 15.18
C GLY A 82 -2.45 -0.82 14.80
N PRO A 83 -2.13 -0.87 13.49
CA PRO A 83 -0.78 -0.63 13.02
C PRO A 83 -0.29 0.73 13.51
N SER A 84 0.97 0.78 13.95
CA SER A 84 1.58 2.04 14.37
C SER A 84 1.51 3.04 13.21
N ARG A 85 1.58 4.35 13.50
CA ARG A 85 1.64 5.38 12.44
C ARG A 85 2.74 5.09 11.42
N LEU A 86 3.87 4.57 11.90
CA LEU A 86 5.00 4.13 11.09
C LEU A 86 4.64 2.94 10.19
N GLU A 87 3.92 1.94 10.70
CA GLU A 87 3.48 0.77 9.91
C GLU A 87 2.45 1.14 8.86
N ALA A 88 1.50 2.04 9.17
CA ALA A 88 0.54 2.55 8.21
C ALA A 88 1.24 3.36 7.10
N GLU A 89 2.25 4.15 7.46
CA GLU A 89 3.06 4.91 6.51
C GLU A 89 3.91 3.98 5.62
N LEU A 90 4.61 3.01 6.22
CA LEU A 90 5.39 2.01 5.48
C LEU A 90 4.51 1.17 4.54
N SER A 91 3.30 0.81 5.00
CA SER A 91 2.31 0.10 4.18
C SER A 91 1.89 0.95 2.97
N SER A 92 1.58 2.23 3.19
CA SER A 92 1.24 3.17 2.12
C SER A 92 2.39 3.36 1.12
N GLN A 93 3.62 3.53 1.61
CA GLN A 93 4.80 3.65 0.77
C GLN A 93 5.04 2.39 -0.06
N ARG A 94 4.84 1.21 0.52
CA ARG A 94 4.98 -0.07 -0.16
C ARG A 94 3.93 -0.25 -1.26
N SER A 95 2.66 0.06 -0.98
CA SER A 95 1.60 0.03 -2.01
C SER A 95 1.91 1.00 -3.15
N ALA A 96 2.30 2.24 -2.83
CA ALA A 96 2.65 3.22 -3.85
C ALA A 96 3.88 2.81 -4.69
N ALA A 97 4.84 2.09 -4.10
CA ALA A 97 5.98 1.54 -4.83
C ALA A 97 5.56 0.40 -5.78
N LEU A 98 4.68 -0.50 -5.34
CA LEU A 98 4.13 -1.57 -6.17
C LEU A 98 3.34 -1.02 -7.35
N ASP A 99 2.46 -0.03 -7.13
CA ASP A 99 1.68 0.59 -8.20
C ASP A 99 2.56 1.27 -9.26
N ARG A 100 3.71 1.82 -8.85
CA ARG A 100 4.69 2.39 -9.79
C ARG A 100 5.41 1.29 -10.56
N ALA A 101 5.78 0.20 -9.90
CA ALA A 101 6.42 -0.94 -10.54
C ALA A 101 5.50 -1.60 -11.58
N GLU A 102 4.23 -1.81 -11.23
CA GLU A 102 3.22 -2.40 -12.13
C GLU A 102 3.00 -1.52 -13.38
N ARG A 103 2.88 -0.20 -13.20
CA ARG A 103 2.77 0.74 -14.33
C ARG A 103 4.02 0.74 -15.22
N ALA A 104 5.21 0.68 -14.62
CA ALA A 104 6.46 0.62 -15.37
C ALA A 104 6.58 -0.69 -16.14
N GLU A 105 6.17 -1.81 -15.54
CA GLU A 105 6.14 -3.13 -16.18
C GLU A 105 5.18 -3.15 -17.37
N HIS A 106 3.96 -2.62 -17.19
CA HIS A 106 2.99 -2.52 -18.28
C HIS A 106 3.52 -1.69 -19.45
N SER A 107 4.07 -0.51 -19.16
CA SER A 107 4.66 0.36 -20.17
C SER A 107 5.86 -0.28 -20.88
N ALA A 108 6.68 -1.04 -20.16
CA ALA A 108 7.79 -1.78 -20.77
C ALA A 108 7.29 -2.87 -21.72
N PHE A 109 6.25 -3.61 -21.35
CA PHE A 109 5.66 -4.62 -22.23
C PHE A 109 4.99 -4.01 -23.46
N GLU A 110 4.30 -2.88 -23.32
CA GLU A 110 3.75 -2.15 -24.46
C GLU A 110 4.85 -1.67 -25.41
N ALA A 111 5.95 -1.11 -24.87
CA ALA A 111 7.08 -0.69 -25.68
C ALA A 111 7.74 -1.86 -26.42
N LEU A 112 7.85 -3.03 -25.78
CA LEU A 112 8.36 -4.25 -26.42
C LEU A 112 7.41 -4.75 -27.52
N ALA A 113 6.11 -4.74 -27.28
CA ALA A 113 5.11 -5.14 -28.26
C ALA A 113 5.14 -4.21 -29.49
N GLU A 114 5.25 -2.90 -29.26
CA GLU A 114 5.38 -1.90 -30.31
C GLU A 114 6.68 -2.08 -31.10
N THR A 115 7.80 -2.32 -30.41
CA THR A 115 9.09 -2.59 -31.07
C THR A 115 9.02 -3.84 -31.95
N ALA A 116 8.35 -4.89 -31.48
CA ALA A 116 8.13 -6.10 -32.27
C ALA A 116 7.23 -5.86 -33.50
N ARG A 117 6.19 -5.03 -33.35
CA ARG A 117 5.32 -4.62 -34.46
C ARG A 117 6.09 -3.84 -35.52
N VAL A 118 6.81 -2.79 -35.12
CA VAL A 118 7.65 -1.98 -36.00
C VAL A 118 8.74 -2.83 -36.67
N GLY A 119 9.30 -3.81 -35.94
CA GLY A 119 10.25 -4.77 -36.50
C GLY A 119 9.67 -5.59 -37.66
N ARG A 120 8.44 -6.11 -37.51
CA ARG A 120 7.73 -6.83 -38.59
C ARG A 120 7.44 -5.92 -39.78
N GLU A 121 6.91 -4.73 -39.54
CA GLU A 121 6.61 -3.76 -40.60
C GLU A 121 7.86 -3.36 -41.39
N ARG A 122 8.98 -3.15 -40.69
CA ARG A 122 10.27 -2.89 -41.32
C ARG A 122 10.71 -4.05 -42.22
N ASP A 123 10.56 -5.29 -41.75
CA ASP A 123 11.01 -6.46 -42.49
C ASP A 123 10.11 -6.72 -43.72
N GLU A 124 8.80 -6.51 -43.60
CA GLU A 124 7.86 -6.52 -44.73
C GLU A 124 8.18 -5.44 -45.77
N ALA A 125 8.43 -4.21 -45.33
CA ALA A 125 8.80 -3.11 -46.23
C ALA A 125 10.11 -3.41 -46.96
N ARG A 126 11.11 -3.98 -46.28
CA ARG A 126 12.36 -4.42 -46.90
C ARG A 126 12.14 -5.50 -47.95
N ALA A 127 11.28 -6.48 -47.67
CA ALA A 127 10.94 -7.53 -48.63
C ALA A 127 10.25 -6.96 -49.88
N GLN A 128 9.33 -6.00 -49.70
CA GLN A 128 8.67 -5.31 -50.81
C GLN A 128 9.66 -4.49 -51.65
N ILE A 129 10.58 -3.75 -51.00
CA ILE A 129 11.62 -2.99 -51.71
C ILE A 129 12.49 -3.93 -52.56
N GLU A 130 12.94 -5.05 -52.01
CA GLU A 130 13.75 -6.01 -52.76
C GLU A 130 12.98 -6.67 -53.91
N LYS A 131 11.68 -6.94 -53.72
CA LYS A 131 10.82 -7.42 -54.79
C LYS A 131 10.70 -6.39 -55.92
N LEU A 132 10.39 -5.14 -55.59
CA LEU A 132 10.26 -4.05 -56.55
C LEU A 132 11.58 -3.77 -57.29
N LYS A 133 12.72 -3.80 -56.60
CA LYS A 133 14.03 -3.68 -57.26
C LYS A 133 14.28 -4.77 -58.30
N LYS A 134 13.90 -6.02 -57.99
CA LYS A 134 14.01 -7.13 -58.94
C LYS A 134 13.09 -6.94 -60.14
N GLU A 135 11.86 -6.49 -59.92
CA GLU A 135 10.91 -6.18 -60.99
C GLU A 135 11.43 -5.05 -61.89
N VAL A 136 11.93 -3.96 -61.30
CA VAL A 136 12.54 -2.85 -62.04
C VAL A 136 13.75 -3.33 -62.86
N ALA A 137 14.67 -4.08 -62.25
CA ALA A 137 15.83 -4.62 -62.97
C ALA A 137 15.42 -5.58 -64.11
N GLY A 138 14.37 -6.38 -63.91
CA GLY A 138 13.79 -7.24 -64.95
C GLY A 138 13.20 -6.44 -66.11
N LEU A 139 12.39 -5.42 -65.79
CA LEU A 139 11.82 -4.52 -66.79
C LEU A 139 12.89 -3.73 -67.55
N GLU A 140 13.93 -3.24 -66.88
CA GLU A 140 15.07 -2.57 -67.52
C GLU A 140 15.83 -3.52 -68.46
N ALA A 141 16.01 -4.78 -68.07
CA ALA A 141 16.63 -5.80 -68.93
C ALA A 141 15.76 -6.11 -70.16
N GLU A 142 14.44 -6.22 -70.00
CA GLU A 142 13.50 -6.38 -71.11
C GLU A 142 13.52 -5.18 -72.06
N LEU A 143 13.48 -3.95 -71.52
CA LEU A 143 13.48 -2.72 -72.30
C LEU A 143 14.79 -2.55 -73.09
N ASN A 144 15.93 -2.84 -72.47
CA ASN A 144 17.23 -2.85 -73.14
C ASN A 144 17.37 -4.02 -74.14
N GLY A 145 16.78 -5.18 -73.86
CA GLY A 145 16.77 -6.34 -74.77
C GLY A 145 15.92 -6.14 -76.02
N ILE A 146 14.84 -5.36 -75.93
CA ILE A 146 14.01 -4.96 -77.07
C ILE A 146 14.75 -3.96 -77.97
N GLY A 147 15.65 -3.14 -77.42
CA GLY A 147 16.49 -2.20 -78.16
C GLY A 147 17.58 -2.85 -79.05
N TYR A 148 17.88 -4.14 -78.88
CA TYR A 148 18.92 -4.86 -79.63
C TYR A 148 18.41 -5.82 -80.71
N ARG A 149 17.09 -5.89 -80.99
CA ARG A 149 16.64 -6.53 -82.23
C ARG A 149 16.91 -5.59 -83.40
N GLN A 150 18.06 -5.77 -84.05
CA GLN A 150 18.29 -5.22 -85.37
C GLN A 150 17.13 -5.64 -86.30
N PRO A 151 16.47 -4.70 -86.98
CA PRO A 151 15.55 -5.05 -88.05
C PRO A 151 16.39 -5.44 -89.27
N GLY A 152 16.55 -6.74 -89.49
CA GLY A 152 17.05 -7.29 -90.75
C GLY A 152 18.28 -8.19 -90.60
N ASP A 153 18.03 -9.50 -90.65
CA ASP A 153 18.67 -10.42 -91.59
C ASP A 153 17.59 -11.40 -92.10
#